data_AF-A0A8T3WSJ4-F1
#
_entry.id   AF-A0A8T3WSJ4-F1
#
_cell.length_a   1.000
_cell.length_b   1.000
_cell.length_c   1.000
_cell.angle_alpha   90.00
_cell.angle_beta   90.00
_cell.angle_gamma   90.00
#
_symmetry.space_group_name_H-M   'P 1'
#
loop_
_entity.id
_entity.type
_entity.pdbx_description
1 polymer ?
#
loop_
_entity_poly.entity_id
_entity_poly.type
_entity_poly.pdbx_seq_one_letter_code
_entity_poly.pdbx_strand_id
1 'polypeptide(L)'
;MEIKARIIIEILGSPVEHVEKVMSNVMTELEKIKIKILKKEISEPKKVEKFYSSFAEIEFKCDGLEKLLDICFDFMPSVVEIIEPKEFRFDPKVLEDFLNDLLARLHKHSMVIRNLHAENVLMKKELKKN
;
A
#
# COMPACT_ATOMS: atom_id res chain seq x y z
N MET A 1 18.41 -14.17 -0.48
CA MET A 1 18.53 -13.69 0.90
C MET A 1 17.15 -13.75 1.51
N GLU A 2 16.94 -14.50 2.59
CA GLU A 2 15.64 -14.54 3.25
C GLU A 2 15.45 -13.25 4.05
N ILE A 3 14.30 -12.59 3.89
CA ILE A 3 13.92 -11.39 4.64
C ILE A 3 12.68 -11.74 5.45
N LYS A 4 12.71 -11.44 6.75
CA LYS A 4 11.56 -11.49 7.63
C LYS A 4 11.05 -10.07 7.82
N ALA A 5 9.80 -9.83 7.46
CA ALA A 5 9.17 -8.51 7.57
C ALA A 5 7.77 -8.61 8.17
N ARG A 6 7.31 -7.50 8.73
CA ARG A 6 5.93 -7.28 9.14
C ARG A 6 5.38 -6.10 8.34
N ILE A 7 4.15 -6.25 7.84
CA ILE A 7 3.42 -5.18 7.18
C ILE A 7 2.08 -4.96 7.85
N ILE A 8 1.61 -3.72 7.79
CA ILE A 8 0.23 -3.37 8.15
C ILE A 8 -0.44 -2.85 6.88
N ILE A 9 -1.56 -3.45 6.53
CA ILE A 9 -2.43 -3.00 5.44
C ILE A 9 -3.69 -2.42 6.09
N GLU A 10 -4.02 -1.17 5.78
CA GLU A 10 -5.21 -0.51 6.27
C GLU A 10 -6.17 -0.20 5.12
N ILE A 11 -7.46 -0.46 5.34
CA ILE A 11 -8.52 -0.15 4.38
C ILE A 11 -9.54 0.75 5.08
N LEU A 12 -9.76 1.92 4.48
CA LEU A 12 -10.80 2.87 4.87
C LEU A 12 -11.86 2.92 3.76
N GLY A 13 -13.13 2.70 4.11
CA GLY A 13 -14.21 2.70 3.11
C GLY A 13 -15.61 2.72 3.68
N SER A 14 -16.61 2.64 2.81
CA SER A 14 -18.02 2.55 3.17
C SER A 14 -18.79 1.85 2.02
N PRO A 15 -19.81 1.02 2.29
CA PRO A 15 -20.26 0.55 3.60
C PRO A 15 -19.33 -0.54 4.19
N VAL A 16 -19.62 -1.05 5.39
CA VAL A 16 -18.74 -1.98 6.12
C VAL A 16 -18.46 -3.27 5.34
N GLU A 17 -19.44 -3.78 4.61
CA GLU A 17 -19.34 -5.00 3.82
C GLU A 17 -18.31 -4.85 2.68
N HIS A 18 -18.14 -3.62 2.17
CA HIS A 18 -17.14 -3.34 1.16
C HIS A 18 -15.73 -3.41 1.75
N VAL A 19 -15.53 -2.89 2.97
CA VAL A 19 -14.24 -2.91 3.66
C VAL A 19 -13.81 -4.35 3.94
N GLU A 20 -14.72 -5.18 4.46
CA GLU A 20 -14.45 -6.61 4.73
C GLU A 20 -14.12 -7.37 3.44
N LYS A 21 -14.88 -7.12 2.37
CA LYS A 21 -14.65 -7.76 1.07
C LYS A 21 -13.30 -7.37 0.48
N VAL A 22 -12.94 -6.09 0.49
CA VAL A 22 -11.63 -5.64 -0.03
C VAL A 22 -10.50 -6.22 0.82
N MET A 23 -10.64 -6.24 2.15
CA MET A 23 -9.64 -6.87 3.02
C MET A 23 -9.46 -8.35 2.68
N SER A 24 -10.55 -9.09 2.54
CA SER A 24 -10.51 -10.51 2.16
C SER A 24 -9.84 -10.73 0.80
N ASN A 25 -10.16 -9.89 -0.19
CA ASN A 25 -9.52 -9.95 -1.51
C ASN A 25 -8.01 -9.69 -1.43
N VAL A 26 -7.60 -8.65 -0.69
CA VAL A 26 -6.18 -8.32 -0.49
C VAL A 26 -5.44 -9.48 0.16
N MET A 27 -6.03 -10.11 1.18
CA MET A 27 -5.45 -11.30 1.81
C MET A 27 -5.35 -12.49 0.85
N THR A 28 -6.38 -12.70 0.01
CA THR A 28 -6.40 -13.78 -0.98
C THR A 28 -5.31 -13.58 -2.04
N GLU A 29 -5.11 -12.35 -2.51
CA GLU A 29 -4.02 -12.04 -3.46
C GLU A 29 -2.65 -12.18 -2.80
N LEU A 30 -2.51 -11.77 -1.53
CA LEU A 30 -1.26 -11.93 -0.78
C LEU A 30 -0.88 -13.42 -0.61
N GLU A 31 -1.86 -14.28 -0.36
CA GLU A 31 -1.66 -15.74 -0.24
C GLU A 31 -1.26 -16.42 -1.55
N LYS A 32 -1.58 -15.82 -2.71
CA LYS A 32 -1.12 -16.34 -4.02
C LYS A 32 0.35 -16.07 -4.28
N ILE A 33 0.95 -15.14 -3.55
CA ILE A 33 2.36 -14.81 -3.70
C ILE A 33 3.19 -15.90 -3.01
N LYS A 34 4.30 -16.27 -3.65
CA LYS A 34 5.31 -17.16 -3.06
C LYS A 34 6.04 -16.47 -1.91
N ILE A 35 5.37 -16.35 -0.76
CA ILE A 35 5.92 -15.93 0.54
C ILE A 35 5.48 -16.92 1.61
N LYS A 36 6.22 -16.98 2.72
CA LYS A 36 5.87 -17.79 3.89
C LYS A 36 5.25 -16.89 4.95
N ILE A 37 3.93 -16.91 5.07
CA ILE A 37 3.21 -16.21 6.14
C ILE A 37 3.51 -16.90 7.48
N LEU A 38 3.93 -16.11 8.47
CA LEU A 38 4.23 -16.57 9.83
C LEU A 38 3.11 -16.23 10.81
N LYS A 39 2.54 -15.02 10.68
CA LYS A 39 1.45 -14.51 11.51
C LYS A 39 0.54 -13.65 10.66
N LYS A 40 -0.76 -13.72 10.91
CA LYS A 40 -1.79 -12.93 10.23
C LYS A 40 -2.89 -12.60 11.23
N GLU A 41 -3.10 -11.31 11.48
CA GLU A 41 -4.16 -10.80 12.37
C GLU A 41 -4.95 -9.74 11.61
N ILE A 42 -6.27 -9.91 11.52
CA ILE A 42 -7.17 -8.95 10.88
C ILE A 42 -8.06 -8.37 11.96
N SER A 43 -8.13 -7.04 12.04
CA SER A 43 -9.03 -6.35 12.96
C SER A 43 -10.44 -6.27 12.38
N GLU A 44 -11.46 -6.41 13.23
CA GLU A 44 -12.83 -6.08 12.84
C GLU A 44 -12.95 -4.62 12.39
N PRO A 45 -13.75 -4.31 11.35
CA PRO A 45 -13.95 -2.94 10.92
C PRO A 45 -14.56 -2.07 12.02
N LYS A 46 -13.92 -0.94 12.31
CA LYS A 46 -14.40 0.06 13.26
C LYS A 46 -14.90 1.28 12.53
N LYS A 47 -16.01 1.85 13.00
CA LYS A 47 -16.56 3.09 12.42
C LYS A 47 -15.65 4.27 12.73
N VAL A 48 -15.25 4.99 11.69
CA VAL A 48 -14.45 6.22 11.74
C VAL A 48 -15.22 7.30 10.99
N GLU A 49 -15.86 8.19 11.75
CA GLU A 49 -16.80 9.20 11.22
C GLU A 49 -17.91 8.59 10.33
N LYS A 50 -17.85 8.82 9.01
CA LYS A 50 -18.79 8.33 8.00
C LYS A 50 -18.31 7.06 7.29
N PHE A 51 -17.12 6.59 7.64
CA PHE A 51 -16.44 5.43 7.03
C PHE A 51 -16.23 4.33 8.07
N TYR A 52 -15.66 3.22 7.61
CA TYR A 52 -15.19 2.10 8.40
C TYR A 52 -13.72 1.86 8.06
N SER A 53 -12.89 1.63 9.08
CA SER A 53 -11.48 1.26 8.93
C SER A 53 -11.26 -0.15 9.50
N SER A 54 -10.50 -0.96 8.77
CA SER A 54 -9.97 -2.25 9.22
C SER A 54 -8.51 -2.33 8.83
N PHE A 55 -7.69 -2.96 9.67
CA PHE A 55 -6.29 -3.23 9.37
C PHE A 55 -5.97 -4.72 9.48
N ALA A 56 -5.02 -5.16 8.67
CA ALA A 56 -4.42 -6.48 8.75
C ALA A 56 -2.92 -6.36 9.01
N GLU A 57 -2.46 -7.02 10.06
CA GLU A 57 -1.05 -7.19 10.38
C GLU A 57 -0.58 -8.55 9.88
N ILE A 58 0.42 -8.55 9.00
CA ILE A 58 1.00 -9.77 8.42
C ILE A 58 2.49 -9.79 8.70
N GLU A 59 2.96 -10.85 9.37
CA GLU A 59 4.37 -11.19 9.49
C GLU A 59 4.69 -12.32 8.52
N PHE A 60 5.71 -12.16 7.67
CA PHE A 60 6.04 -13.12 6.64
C PHE A 60 7.55 -13.19 6.38
N LYS A 61 7.96 -14.24 5.67
CA LYS A 61 9.28 -14.40 5.08
C LYS A 61 9.19 -14.39 3.55
N CYS A 62 10.11 -13.69 2.91
CA CYS A 62 10.23 -13.61 1.46
C CYS A 62 11.69 -13.71 1.01
N ASP A 63 11.88 -14.07 -0.27
CA ASP A 63 13.20 -14.22 -0.86
C ASP A 63 13.63 -12.96 -1.61
N GLY A 64 14.56 -12.22 -1.03
CA GLY A 64 15.21 -11.08 -1.66
C GLY A 64 14.45 -9.76 -1.53
N LEU A 65 15.19 -8.66 -1.73
CA LEU A 65 14.66 -7.30 -1.58
C LEU A 65 13.61 -7.00 -2.65
N GLU A 66 13.83 -7.44 -3.90
CA GLU A 66 12.87 -7.29 -5.01
C GLU A 66 11.46 -7.74 -4.58
N LYS A 67 11.34 -8.92 -3.97
CA LYS A 67 10.06 -9.48 -3.56
C LYS A 67 9.36 -8.65 -2.49
N LEU A 68 10.12 -8.10 -1.54
CA LEU A 68 9.58 -7.18 -0.53
C LEU A 68 9.08 -5.90 -1.18
N LEU A 69 9.85 -5.34 -2.13
CA LEU A 69 9.49 -4.12 -2.85
C LEU A 69 8.26 -4.31 -3.74
N ASP A 70 8.12 -5.45 -4.41
CA ASP A 70 6.91 -5.83 -5.15
C ASP A 70 5.68 -5.82 -4.24
N ILE A 71 5.78 -6.46 -3.07
CA ILE A 71 4.69 -6.47 -2.07
C ILE A 71 4.36 -5.04 -1.62
N CYS A 72 5.38 -4.20 -1.42
CA CYS A 72 5.16 -2.81 -1.08
C CYS A 72 4.40 -2.09 -2.20
N PHE A 73 4.75 -2.31 -3.48
CA PHE A 73 4.10 -1.65 -4.61
C PHE A 73 2.69 -2.15 -4.92
N ASP A 74 2.45 -3.45 -4.78
CA ASP A 74 1.18 -4.08 -5.15
C ASP A 74 0.12 -3.88 -4.07
N PHE A 75 0.51 -3.94 -2.79
CA PHE A 75 -0.43 -3.86 -1.67
C PHE A 75 -0.42 -2.52 -0.94
N MET A 76 0.57 -1.66 -1.21
CA MET A 76 0.69 -0.33 -0.60
C MET A 76 0.44 -0.35 0.93
N PRO A 77 1.19 -1.17 1.69
CA PRO A 77 1.00 -1.23 3.14
C PRO A 77 1.23 0.15 3.76
N SER A 78 0.50 0.46 4.83
CA SER A 78 0.68 1.70 5.59
C SER A 78 1.98 1.67 6.42
N VAL A 79 2.44 0.47 6.79
CA VAL A 79 3.68 0.25 7.54
C VAL A 79 4.42 -0.96 6.98
N VAL A 80 5.75 -0.84 6.89
CA VAL A 80 6.67 -1.94 6.61
C VAL A 80 7.77 -1.93 7.68
N GLU A 81 7.91 -3.03 8.40
CA GLU A 81 8.93 -3.25 9.42
C GLU A 81 9.80 -4.45 9.01
N ILE A 82 11.11 -4.22 8.86
CA ILE A 82 12.08 -5.27 8.56
C ILE A 82 12.59 -5.83 9.89
N ILE A 83 12.31 -7.10 10.15
CA ILE A 83 12.72 -7.79 11.38
C ILE A 83 14.10 -8.41 11.18
N GLU A 84 14.32 -9.06 10.04
CA GLU A 84 15.61 -9.63 9.64
C GLU A 84 15.78 -9.53 8.10
N PRO A 85 17.00 -9.38 7.58
CA PRO A 85 18.27 -9.20 8.29
C PRO A 85 18.46 -7.75 8.79
N LYS A 86 19.48 -7.52 9.63
CA LYS A 86 19.87 -6.16 10.08
C LYS A 86 20.60 -5.35 9.02
N GLU A 87 21.25 -6.04 8.08
CA GLU A 87 22.02 -5.43 7.00
C GLU A 87 21.60 -6.05 5.67
N PHE A 88 21.55 -5.22 4.64
CA PHE A 88 21.19 -5.62 3.30
C PHE A 88 22.41 -5.66 2.40
N ARG A 89 22.53 -6.74 1.62
CA ARG A 89 23.43 -6.81 0.46
C ARG A 89 22.60 -7.10 -0.77
N PHE A 90 22.58 -6.17 -1.71
CA PHE A 90 21.82 -6.27 -2.96
C PHE A 90 22.62 -5.66 -4.11
N ASP A 91 22.24 -6.04 -5.32
CA ASP A 91 22.75 -5.41 -6.54
C ASP A 91 22.22 -3.96 -6.60
N PRO A 92 23.09 -2.93 -6.73
CA PRO A 92 22.66 -1.55 -6.90
C PRO A 92 21.58 -1.34 -7.97
N LYS A 93 21.55 -2.19 -9.01
CA LYS A 93 20.53 -2.13 -10.06
C LYS A 93 19.11 -2.33 -9.51
N VAL A 94 18.92 -3.19 -8.51
CA VAL A 94 17.61 -3.41 -7.87
C VAL A 94 17.09 -2.13 -7.23
N LEU A 95 17.99 -1.39 -6.58
CA LEU A 95 17.64 -0.11 -5.96
C LEU A 95 17.39 0.97 -7.03
N GLU A 96 18.19 1.00 -8.10
CA GLU A 96 17.98 1.92 -9.22
C GLU A 96 16.61 1.70 -9.88
N ASP A 97 16.26 0.46 -10.20
CA ASP A 97 14.97 0.09 -10.80
C ASP A 97 13.81 0.49 -9.87
N PHE A 98 13.92 0.20 -8.57
CA PHE A 98 12.94 0.62 -7.57
C PHE A 98 12.76 2.15 -7.49
N LEU A 99 13.86 2.90 -7.44
CA LEU A 99 13.83 4.36 -7.35
C LEU A 99 13.20 4.97 -8.62
N ASN A 100 13.53 4.45 -9.79
CA ASN A 100 12.95 4.91 -11.05
C ASN A 100 11.43 4.66 -11.11
N ASP A 101 10.97 3.49 -10.70
CA ASP A 101 9.54 3.17 -10.64
C ASP A 101 8.79 4.01 -9.62
N LEU A 102 9.39 4.24 -8.45
CA LEU A 102 8.85 5.15 -7.43
C LEU A 102 8.69 6.57 -7.99
N LEU A 103 9.73 7.11 -8.62
CA LEU A 103 9.71 8.44 -9.22
C LEU A 103 8.66 8.54 -10.32
N ALA A 104 8.54 7.53 -11.19
CA ALA A 104 7.53 7.51 -12.25
C ALA A 104 6.10 7.58 -11.67
N ARG A 105 5.81 6.80 -10.62
CA ARG A 105 4.50 6.83 -9.93
C ARG A 105 4.25 8.17 -9.25
N LEU A 106 5.23 8.74 -8.56
CA LEU A 106 5.12 10.06 -7.92
C LEU A 106 4.88 11.17 -8.94
N HIS A 107 5.60 11.15 -10.07
CA HIS A 107 5.37 12.11 -11.17
C HIS A 107 3.95 12.00 -11.73
N LYS A 108 3.45 10.77 -11.93
CA LYS A 108 2.06 10.54 -12.37
C LYS A 108 1.06 11.11 -11.36
N HIS A 109 1.23 10.86 -10.07
CA HIS A 109 0.36 11.41 -9.03
C HIS A 109 0.41 12.94 -8.97
N SER A 110 1.60 13.54 -9.08
CA SER A 110 1.76 14.99 -9.14
C SER A 110 0.97 15.61 -10.29
N MET A 111 1.00 14.98 -11.47
CA MET A 111 0.23 15.43 -12.63
C MET A 111 -1.28 15.38 -12.38
N VAL A 112 -1.78 14.28 -11.80
CA VAL A 112 -3.20 14.15 -11.44
C VAL A 112 -3.62 15.24 -10.46
N ILE A 113 -2.84 15.47 -9.41
CA ILE A 113 -3.14 16.50 -8.40
C ILE A 113 -3.14 17.90 -9.02
N ARG A 114 -2.17 18.23 -9.88
CA ARG A 114 -2.10 19.54 -10.57
C ARG A 114 -3.31 19.77 -11.47
N ASN A 115 -3.72 18.75 -12.23
CA ASN A 115 -4.90 18.84 -13.09
C ASN A 115 -6.17 19.05 -12.27
N LEU A 116 -6.37 18.24 -11.22
CA LEU A 116 -7.51 18.38 -10.31
C LEU A 116 -7.55 19.77 -9.63
N HIS A 117 -6.40 20.30 -9.24
CA HIS A 117 -6.31 21.63 -8.67
C HIS A 117 -6.73 22.71 -9.69
N ALA A 118 -6.24 22.63 -10.92
CA ALA A 118 -6.59 23.57 -11.99
C ALA A 118 -8.10 23.55 -12.27
N GLU A 119 -8.68 22.36 -12.41
CA GLU A 119 -10.13 22.17 -12.58
C GLU A 119 -10.92 22.76 -11.39
N ASN A 120 -10.48 22.48 -10.15
CA ASN A 120 -11.14 22.99 -8.95
C ASN A 120 -11.14 24.53 -8.88
N VAL A 121 -10.03 25.17 -9.26
CA VAL A 121 -9.92 26.63 -9.32
C VAL A 121 -10.90 27.21 -10.36
N LEU A 122 -11.00 26.60 -11.55
CA LEU A 122 -11.94 27.03 -12.59
C LEU A 122 -13.40 26.86 -12.13
N MET A 123 -13.75 25.70 -11.58
CA MET A 123 -15.10 25.43 -11.07
C MET A 123 -15.51 26.42 -9.97
N LYS A 124 -14.62 26.70 -9.01
CA LYS A 124 -14.87 27.70 -7.96
C LYS A 124 -15.04 29.12 -8.50
N LYS A 125 -14.37 29.46 -9.60
CA LYS A 125 -14.53 30.77 -10.25
C LYS A 125 -15.90 30.90 -10.90
N GLU A 126 -16.39 29.86 -11.58
CA GLU A 126 -17.73 29.88 -12.19
C GLU A 126 -18.84 29.90 -11.13
N LEU A 127 -18.71 29.14 -10.05
CA LEU A 127 -19.69 29.15 -8.94
C LEU A 127 -19.81 30.51 -8.23
N LYS A 128 -18.79 31.38 -8.29
CA LYS A 128 -18.83 32.73 -7.71
C LYS A 128 -19.44 33.80 -8.64
N LYS A 129 -19.67 33.46 -9.92
CA LYS A 129 -20.26 34.39 -10.90
C LYS A 129 -21.79 34.32 -10.93
N ASN A 130 -22.38 33.23 -10.41
CA ASN A 130 -23.81 33.05 -10.18
C ASN A 130 -24.16 33.37 -8.74
#